data_AF-A0AAX2LYI3-F1
#
_entry.id   AF-A0AAX2LYI3-F1
#
_cell.length_a   1.000
_cell.length_b   1.000
_cell.length_c   1.000
_cell.angle_alpha   90.00
_cell.angle_beta   90.00
_cell.angle_gamma   90.00
#
_symmetry.space_group_name_H-M   'P 1'
#
loop_
_entity.id
_entity.type
_entity.pdbx_description
1 polymer ?
#
loop_
_entity_poly.entity_id
_entity_poly.type
_entity_poly.pdbx_seq_one_letter_code
_entity_poly.pdbx_strand_id
1 'polypeptide(L)' 'MTIKSNVKAHLIRACCHAVFLGGRYLNHHYQRLHREASERSDHDLFDWVEANPPHHLKYWVAAAELLKRGYTVSNIRLSG' A
#
# COMPACT_ATOMS: atom_id res chain seq x y z
N MET A 1 0.56 25.15 -37.10
CA MET A 1 0.42 23.86 -36.38
C MET A 1 0.90 24.03 -34.95
N THR A 2 0.04 24.42 -34.01
CA THR A 2 0.50 24.77 -32.64
C THR A 2 -0.50 24.33 -31.54
N ILE A 3 -1.78 24.16 -31.88
CA ILE A 3 -2.85 23.84 -30.93
C ILE A 3 -2.74 22.38 -30.42
N LYS A 4 -2.42 21.42 -31.30
CA LYS A 4 -2.24 20.00 -30.90
C LYS A 4 -1.07 19.79 -29.92
N SER A 5 -0.03 20.62 -30.01
CA SER A 5 1.14 20.57 -29.12
C SER A 5 0.78 20.99 -27.68
N ASN A 6 -0.03 22.04 -27.54
CA ASN A 6 -0.47 22.54 -26.23
C ASN A 6 -1.40 21.58 -25.49
N VAL A 7 -2.30 20.89 -26.21
CA VAL A 7 -3.17 19.87 -25.61
C VAL A 7 -2.37 18.67 -25.12
N LYS A 8 -1.41 18.18 -25.93
CA LYS A 8 -0.51 17.09 -25.52
C LYS A 8 0.28 17.45 -24.27
N ALA A 9 0.84 18.66 -24.20
CA ALA A 9 1.59 19.13 -23.03
C ALA A 9 0.72 19.22 -21.77
N HIS A 10 -0.53 19.68 -21.90
CA HIS A 10 -1.47 19.72 -20.78
C HIS A 10 -1.85 18.33 -20.28
N LEU A 11 -2.11 17.39 -21.20
CA LEU A 11 -2.41 16.00 -20.85
C LEU A 11 -1.23 15.34 -20.12
N ILE A 12 -0.01 15.49 -20.63
CA ILE A 12 1.19 14.98 -19.96
C ILE A 12 1.32 15.56 -18.55
N ARG A 13 1.14 16.87 -18.40
CA ARG A 13 1.23 17.53 -17.08
C ARG A 13 0.14 17.03 -16.12
N ALA A 14 -1.08 16.82 -16.60
CA ALA A 14 -2.18 16.27 -15.82
C ALA A 14 -1.90 14.82 -15.39
N CYS A 15 -1.41 13.97 -16.30
CA CYS A 15 -1.00 12.59 -15.98
C CYS A 15 0.12 12.58 -14.94
N CYS A 16 1.15 13.41 -15.10
CA CYS A 16 2.22 13.53 -14.10
C CYS A 16 1.67 13.94 -12.74
N HIS A 17 0.79 14.95 -12.69
CA HIS A 17 0.18 15.40 -11.45
C HIS A 17 -0.65 14.29 -10.79
N ALA A 18 -1.44 13.55 -11.57
CA ALA A 18 -2.22 12.41 -11.07
C ALA A 18 -1.32 11.31 -10.48
N VAL A 19 -0.20 10.98 -11.15
CA VAL A 19 0.78 10.01 -10.65
C VAL A 19 1.42 10.52 -9.35
N PHE A 20 1.81 11.79 -9.28
CA PHE A 20 2.40 12.37 -8.06
C PHE A 20 1.41 12.39 -6.89
N LEU A 21 0.16 12.78 -7.12
CA LEU A 21 -0.89 12.77 -6.10
C LEU A 21 -1.18 11.35 -5.63
N GLY A 22 -1.34 10.41 -6.56
CA GLY A 22 -1.55 9.00 -6.26
C GLY A 22 -0.39 8.41 -5.44
N GLY A 23 0.86 8.69 -5.83
CA GLY A 23 2.04 8.26 -5.09
C GLY A 23 2.12 8.84 -3.69
N ARG A 24 1.83 10.13 -3.52
CA ARG A 24 1.78 10.77 -2.19
C ARG A 24 0.68 10.17 -1.31
N TYR A 25 -0.50 9.96 -1.86
CA TYR A 25 -1.61 9.33 -1.15
C TYR A 25 -1.26 7.91 -0.71
N LEU A 26 -0.72 7.10 -1.62
CA LEU A 26 -0.31 5.72 -1.32
C LEU A 26 0.79 5.68 -0.26
N ASN A 27 1.79 6.56 -0.35
CA ASN A 27 2.86 6.65 0.65
C ASN A 27 2.30 7.07 2.02
N HIS A 28 1.42 8.07 2.07
CA HIS A 28 0.78 8.48 3.31
C HIS A 28 -0.08 7.35 3.91
N HIS A 29 -0.83 6.63 3.06
CA HIS A 29 -1.63 5.49 3.47
C HIS A 29 -0.76 4.37 4.04
N TYR A 30 0.37 4.06 3.39
CA TYR A 30 1.37 3.11 3.88
C TYR A 30 1.93 3.53 5.24
N GLN A 31 2.41 4.77 5.37
CA GLN A 31 2.99 5.28 6.62
C GLN A 31 2.00 5.19 7.79
N ARG A 32 0.72 5.48 7.53
CA ARG A 32 -0.33 5.36 8.54
C ARG A 32 -0.54 3.90 8.95
N LEU A 33 -0.75 3.00 7.98
CA LEU A 33 -0.96 1.58 8.27
C LEU A 33 0.24 0.94 8.97
N HIS A 34 1.46 1.31 8.58
CA HIS A 34 2.69 0.80 9.20
C HIS A 34 2.76 1.19 10.68
N ARG A 35 2.38 2.43 11.03
CA ARG A 35 2.30 2.86 12.43
C ARG A 35 1.24 2.09 13.20
N GLU A 36 0.02 1.99 12.65
CA GLU A 36 -1.07 1.23 13.27
C GLU A 36 -0.68 -0.25 13.50
N ALA A 37 0.00 -0.88 12.55
CA ALA A 37 0.46 -2.26 12.69
C ALA A 37 1.52 -2.41 13.80
N SER A 38 2.46 -1.47 13.90
CA SER A 38 3.50 -1.51 14.93
C SER A 38 2.95 -1.42 16.36
N GLU A 39 1.79 -0.80 16.54
CA GLU A 39 1.13 -0.61 17.84
C GLU A 39 0.14 -1.74 18.19
N ARG A 40 -0.22 -2.60 17.21
CA ARG A 40 -1.22 -3.65 17.37
C ARG A 40 -0.65 -4.94 17.97
N SER A 41 -1.53 -5.73 18.60
CA SER A 41 -1.19 -7.06 19.09
C SER A 41 -1.00 -8.05 17.94
N ASP A 42 -0.32 -9.17 18.18
CA ASP A 42 -0.13 -10.20 17.14
C ASP A 42 -1.48 -10.77 16.67
N HIS A 43 -2.44 -10.95 17.59
CA HIS A 43 -3.79 -11.41 17.26
C HIS A 43 -4.49 -10.47 16.27
N ASP A 44 -4.46 -9.16 16.53
CA ASP A 44 -5.03 -8.16 15.62
C ASP A 44 -4.37 -8.17 14.23
N LEU A 45 -3.07 -8.45 14.17
CA LEU A 45 -2.33 -8.53 12.90
C LEU A 45 -2.72 -9.78 12.10
N PHE A 46 -2.93 -10.92 12.76
CA PHE A 46 -3.48 -12.10 12.10
C PHE A 46 -4.89 -11.85 11.56
N ASP A 47 -5.76 -11.17 12.33
CA ASP A 47 -7.09 -10.78 11.86
C ASP A 47 -7.01 -9.88 10.61
N TRP A 48 -6.01 -8.99 10.53
CA TRP A 48 -5.79 -8.16 9.34
C TRP A 48 -5.40 -8.99 8.12
N VAL A 49 -4.56 -10.01 8.30
CA VAL A 49 -4.14 -10.90 7.23
C VAL A 49 -5.32 -11.75 6.75
N GLU A 50 -6.16 -12.26 7.66
CA GLU A 50 -7.32 -13.07 7.28
C GLU A 50 -8.44 -12.24 6.63
N ALA A 51 -8.66 -11.01 7.09
CA ALA A 51 -9.74 -10.17 6.60
C ALA A 51 -9.44 -9.46 5.27
N ASN A 52 -8.18 -9.45 4.80
CA ASN A 52 -7.78 -8.70 3.60
C ASN A 52 -7.12 -9.63 2.57
N PRO A 53 -7.45 -9.50 1.27
CA PRO A 53 -6.84 -10.32 0.25
C PRO A 53 -5.38 -9.89 -0.02
N PRO A 54 -4.54 -10.76 -0.62
CA PRO A 54 -3.11 -10.50 -0.83
C PRO A 54 -2.76 -9.32 -1.76
N HIS A 55 -3.72 -8.67 -2.41
CA HIS A 55 -3.46 -7.45 -3.19
C HIS A 55 -3.72 -6.16 -2.39
N HIS A 56 -4.26 -6.26 -1.17
CA HIS A 56 -4.47 -5.12 -0.29
C HIS A 56 -3.19 -4.75 0.47
N LEU A 57 -2.88 -3.46 0.53
CA LEU A 57 -1.71 -2.96 1.28
C LEU A 57 -1.74 -3.37 2.76
N LYS A 58 -2.93 -3.41 3.36
CA LYS A 58 -3.13 -3.76 4.77
C LYS A 58 -2.68 -5.19 5.10
N TYR A 59 -2.90 -6.12 4.17
CA TYR A 59 -2.43 -7.50 4.27
C TYR A 59 -0.89 -7.54 4.39
N TRP A 60 -0.20 -6.90 3.45
CA TRP A 60 1.26 -6.90 3.41
C TRP A 60 1.90 -6.18 4.58
N VAL A 61 1.28 -5.09 5.05
CA VAL A 61 1.77 -4.37 6.23
C VAL A 61 1.64 -5.25 7.49
N ALA A 62 0.52 -5.94 7.68
CA ALA A 62 0.35 -6.86 8.80
C ALA A 62 1.32 -8.05 8.73
N ALA A 63 1.44 -8.68 7.56
CA ALA A 63 2.35 -9.78 7.33
C ALA A 63 3.82 -9.37 7.57
N ALA A 64 4.24 -8.20 7.11
CA ALA A 64 5.59 -7.69 7.32
C ALA A 64 5.90 -7.45 8.80
N GLU A 65 4.94 -6.90 9.56
CA GLU A 65 5.13 -6.69 11.00
C GLU A 65 5.17 -8.02 11.77
N LEU A 66 4.34 -9.01 11.40
CA LEU A 66 4.42 -10.37 11.97
C LEU A 66 5.77 -11.04 11.66
N LEU A 67 6.26 -10.95 10.42
CA LEU A 67 7.59 -11.46 10.05
C LEU A 67 8.70 -10.80 10.89
N LYS A 68 8.63 -9.49 11.07
CA LYS A 68 9.58 -8.73 11.91
C LYS A 68 9.53 -9.16 13.37
N ARG A 69 8.37 -9.57 13.88
CA ARG A 69 8.17 -10.10 15.24
C ARG A 69 8.61 -11.57 15.40
N GLY A 70 9.06 -12.22 14.33
CA GLY A 70 9.63 -13.57 14.37
C GLY A 70 8.68 -14.68 13.92
N TYR A 71 7.49 -14.34 13.41
CA TYR A 71 6.61 -15.33 12.79
C TYR A 71 7.16 -15.74 11.42
N THR A 72 6.87 -16.98 11.02
CA THR A 72 7.23 -17.50 9.70
C THR A 72 6.11 -17.29 8.69
N VAL A 73 6.43 -17.32 7.40
CA VAL A 73 5.43 -17.30 6.32
C VAL A 73 4.38 -18.41 6.49
N SER A 74 4.79 -19.59 6.96
CA SER A 74 3.88 -20.70 7.28
C SER A 74 2.91 -20.38 8.41
N ASN A 75 3.31 -19.57 9.40
CA ASN A 75 2.38 -19.13 10.45
C ASN A 75 1.33 -18.16 9.90
N ILE A 76 1.72 -17.31 8.94
CA ILE A 76 0.92 -16.21 8.41
C ILE A 76 -0.11 -16.68 7.37
N ARG A 77 -0.14 -17.99 7.03
CA ARG A 77 -1.01 -18.56 5.98
C ARG A 77 -1.06 -17.62 4.77
N LEU A 78 0.11 -17.26 4.24
CA LEU A 78 0.22 -16.56 2.96
C LEU A 78 -0.18 -17.54 1.84
N SER A 79 -1.43 -18.00 1.84
CA SER A 79 -2.01 -18.81 0.78
C SER A 79 -2.32 -17.89 -0.38
N GLY A 80 -1.52 -18.03 -1.45
CA GLY A 80 -1.97 -17.70 -2.80
C GLY A 80 -3.10 -18.60 -3.24
#